data_AF-A0A6J0L5V7-F1
#
_entry.id   AF-A0A6J0L5V7-F1
#
_cell.length_a   1.000
_cell.length_b   1.000
_cell.length_c   1.000
_cell.angle_alpha   90.00
_cell.angle_beta   90.00
_cell.angle_gamma   90.00
#
_symmetry.space_group_name_H-M   'P 1'
#
loop_
_entity.id
_entity.type
_entity.pdbx_description
1 polymer ?
#
loop_
_entity_poly.entity_id
_entity_poly.type
_entity_poly.pdbx_seq_one_letter_code
_entity_poly.pdbx_strand_id
1 'polypeptide(L)'
;MENKGKNIEQAQESCYQQWMSLQSKRVPELKQALAQRRTHEGTANSAADDNELRELTQNIIGDFKSYAGKRADLSHRCSSNYYAPSWNTPLENALLWMGGCRPSSFFRLVYALCGSQTEIRVTQFLRNIDGYDYLGSGGASLSDLTAEQLAKINVLHVKIIDEEEKMTKKVSSLQEDAADIPISTVAYSEEHVGEPNAMVDQALDKQEEAMATLLAEADNLRVDTLTKIIEILTPVQAGDFLMAGKKHHLSMHQWGALRDRRRRECIIDAGNDAGGEEEK
;
A
#
# COMPACT_ATOMS: atom_id res chain seq x y z
N MET A 1 -5.18 -7.20 38.96
CA MET A 1 -4.61 -6.90 37.63
C MET A 1 -5.78 -6.55 36.74
N GLU A 2 -6.11 -5.26 36.65
CA GLU A 2 -7.16 -4.76 35.76
C GLU A 2 -6.77 -5.09 34.32
N ASN A 3 -7.67 -5.78 33.63
CA ASN A 3 -7.59 -5.99 32.19
C ASN A 3 -7.85 -4.61 31.54
N LYS A 4 -6.81 -3.77 31.43
CA LYS A 4 -6.87 -2.53 30.65
C LYS A 4 -7.23 -2.95 29.22
N GLY A 5 -8.50 -2.78 28.86
CA GLY A 5 -8.97 -3.01 27.50
C GLY A 5 -8.05 -2.27 26.53
N LYS A 6 -7.64 -2.93 25.45
CA LYS A 6 -6.81 -2.29 24.43
C LYS A 6 -7.56 -1.06 23.91
N ASN A 7 -6.89 0.10 23.90
CA ASN A 7 -7.42 1.28 23.24
C ASN A 7 -7.61 0.97 21.74
N ILE A 8 -8.61 1.57 21.09
CA ILE A 8 -8.92 1.36 19.66
C ILE A 8 -7.68 1.56 18.78
N GLU A 9 -6.85 2.57 19.06
CA GLU A 9 -5.57 2.81 18.37
C GLU A 9 -4.63 1.61 18.46
N GLN A 10 -4.50 1.01 19.65
CA GLN A 10 -3.67 -0.17 19.87
C GLN A 10 -4.22 -1.40 19.14
N ALA A 11 -5.55 -1.51 19.02
CA ALA A 11 -6.18 -2.58 18.26
C ALA A 11 -5.92 -2.41 16.75
N GLN A 12 -6.03 -1.19 16.23
CA GLN A 12 -5.74 -0.85 14.84
C GLN A 12 -4.26 -1.06 14.50
N GLU A 13 -3.35 -0.60 15.36
CA GLU A 13 -1.91 -0.83 15.20
C GLU A 13 -1.59 -2.33 15.24
N SER A 14 -2.14 -3.07 16.21
CA SER A 14 -1.94 -4.51 16.29
C SER A 14 -2.45 -5.24 15.05
N CYS A 15 -3.56 -4.79 14.47
CA CYS A 15 -4.09 -5.29 13.21
C CYS A 15 -3.11 -5.06 12.05
N TYR A 16 -2.53 -3.86 11.94
CA TYR A 16 -1.51 -3.55 10.94
C TYR A 16 -0.24 -4.38 11.12
N GLN A 17 0.27 -4.52 12.34
CA GLN A 17 1.48 -5.31 12.61
C GLN A 17 1.29 -6.80 12.25
N GLN A 18 0.11 -7.36 12.53
CA GLN A 18 -0.23 -8.72 12.10
C GLN A 18 -0.25 -8.83 10.57
N TRP A 19 -0.81 -7.84 9.88
CA TRP A 19 -0.80 -7.79 8.41
C TRP A 19 0.63 -7.74 7.85
N MET A 20 1.49 -6.86 8.38
CA MET A 20 2.89 -6.75 7.94
C MET A 20 3.69 -8.03 8.18
N SER A 21 3.49 -8.67 9.33
CA SER A 21 4.08 -9.98 9.63
C SER A 21 3.63 -11.05 8.63
N LEU A 22 2.34 -11.09 8.30
CA LEU A 22 1.79 -12.00 7.30
C LEU A 22 2.37 -11.72 5.90
N GLN A 23 2.49 -10.45 5.49
CA GLN A 23 3.13 -10.11 4.22
C GLN A 23 4.58 -10.62 4.16
N SER A 24 5.34 -10.42 5.24
CA SER A 24 6.72 -10.90 5.36
C SER A 24 6.81 -12.42 5.24
N LYS A 25 5.89 -13.16 5.87
CA LYS A 25 5.82 -14.62 5.79
C LYS A 25 5.49 -15.15 4.39
N ARG A 26 4.63 -14.47 3.63
CA ARG A 26 4.25 -14.89 2.27
C ARG A 26 5.37 -14.75 1.24
N VAL A 27 6.35 -13.87 1.48
CA VAL A 27 7.48 -13.66 0.54
C VAL A 27 8.34 -14.92 0.35
N PRO A 28 8.86 -15.59 1.40
CA PRO A 28 9.62 -16.83 1.24
C PRO A 28 8.76 -17.98 0.68
N GLU A 29 7.48 -18.08 1.05
CA GLU A 29 6.55 -19.08 0.49
C GLU A 29 6.42 -18.94 -1.04
N LEU A 30 6.17 -17.72 -1.52
CA LEU A 30 6.13 -17.43 -2.96
C LEU A 30 7.48 -17.74 -3.63
N LYS A 31 8.59 -17.32 -3.02
CA LYS A 31 9.93 -17.58 -3.56
C LYS A 31 10.20 -19.07 -3.73
N GLN A 32 9.79 -19.89 -2.76
CA GLN A 32 9.97 -21.34 -2.80
C GLN A 32 9.10 -21.97 -3.88
N ALA A 33 7.80 -21.65 -3.92
CA ALA A 33 6.87 -22.19 -4.92
C ALA A 33 7.31 -21.84 -6.35
N LEU A 34 7.77 -20.59 -6.57
CA LEU A 34 8.31 -20.14 -7.85
C LEU A 34 9.62 -20.85 -8.23
N ALA A 35 10.46 -21.20 -7.25
CA ALA A 35 11.71 -21.94 -7.50
C ALA A 35 11.42 -23.41 -7.85
N GLN A 36 10.52 -24.06 -7.13
CA GLN A 36 10.08 -25.43 -7.41
C GLN A 36 9.48 -25.52 -8.81
N ARG A 37 8.56 -24.60 -9.14
CA ARG A 37 7.93 -24.56 -10.46
C ARG A 37 8.93 -24.39 -11.60
N ARG A 38 10.02 -23.63 -11.39
CA ARG A 38 11.11 -23.50 -12.37
C ARG A 38 11.89 -24.80 -12.55
N THR A 39 12.18 -25.52 -11.47
CA THR A 39 12.92 -26.79 -11.57
C THR A 39 12.14 -27.89 -12.29
N HIS A 40 10.80 -27.82 -12.26
CA HIS A 40 9.91 -28.79 -12.89
C HIS A 40 9.38 -28.34 -14.26
N GLU A 41 9.94 -27.29 -14.85
CA GLU A 41 9.50 -26.80 -16.15
C GLU A 41 9.59 -27.87 -17.25
N GLY A 42 8.52 -28.04 -18.03
CA GLY A 42 8.43 -29.08 -19.06
C GLY A 42 8.21 -30.51 -18.55
N THR A 43 8.10 -30.71 -17.24
CA THR A 43 7.83 -32.03 -16.62
C THR A 43 6.34 -32.22 -16.31
N ALA A 44 5.93 -33.46 -16.03
CA ALA A 44 4.57 -33.79 -15.58
C ALA A 44 4.17 -33.09 -14.26
N ASN A 45 5.15 -32.65 -13.45
CA ASN A 45 4.90 -31.99 -12.17
C ASN A 45 4.55 -30.50 -12.32
N SER A 46 4.82 -29.89 -13.48
CA SER A 46 4.58 -28.46 -13.73
C SER A 46 3.11 -28.04 -13.50
N ALA A 47 2.15 -28.90 -13.84
CA ALA A 47 0.74 -28.63 -13.63
C ALA A 47 0.33 -28.68 -12.15
N ALA A 48 0.98 -29.52 -11.35
CA ALA A 48 0.75 -29.58 -9.90
C ALA A 48 1.30 -28.33 -9.21
N ASP A 49 2.52 -27.92 -9.57
CA ASP A 49 3.15 -26.70 -9.08
C ASP A 49 2.35 -25.44 -9.47
N ASP A 50 1.77 -25.40 -10.68
CA ASP A 50 0.89 -24.32 -11.11
C ASP A 50 -0.39 -24.24 -10.26
N ASN A 51 -0.93 -25.39 -9.83
CA ASN A 51 -2.08 -25.44 -8.92
C ASN A 51 -1.70 -24.97 -7.51
N GLU A 52 -0.52 -25.34 -7.01
CA GLU A 52 0.00 -24.86 -5.73
C GLU A 52 0.18 -23.32 -5.74
N LEU A 53 0.71 -22.77 -6.83
CA LEU A 53 0.83 -21.32 -7.00
C LEU A 53 -0.54 -20.61 -7.03
N ARG A 54 -1.55 -21.22 -7.68
CA ARG A 54 -2.93 -20.69 -7.67
C ARG A 54 -3.53 -20.70 -6.28
N GLU A 55 -3.35 -21.77 -5.51
CA GLU A 55 -3.83 -21.88 -4.14
C GLU A 55 -3.15 -20.83 -3.24
N LEU A 56 -1.82 -20.71 -3.31
CA LEU A 56 -1.07 -19.71 -2.56
C LEU A 56 -1.53 -18.28 -2.90
N THR A 57 -1.78 -18.02 -4.19
CA THR A 57 -2.29 -16.73 -4.67
C THR A 57 -3.70 -16.44 -4.14
N GLN A 58 -4.61 -17.42 -4.17
CA GLN A 58 -5.95 -17.32 -3.58
C GLN A 58 -5.88 -17.04 -2.06
N ASN A 59 -4.98 -17.73 -1.36
CA ASN A 59 -4.74 -17.51 0.06
C ASN A 59 -4.27 -16.07 0.35
N ILE A 60 -3.37 -15.53 -0.48
CA ILE A 60 -2.92 -14.14 -0.36
C ILE A 60 -4.05 -13.13 -0.58
N ILE A 61 -4.96 -13.39 -1.54
CA ILE A 61 -6.16 -12.56 -1.72
C ILE A 61 -7.08 -12.66 -0.50
N GLY A 62 -7.26 -13.87 0.05
CA GLY A 62 -8.01 -14.11 1.28
C GLY A 62 -7.42 -13.36 2.48
N ASP A 63 -6.10 -13.34 2.62
CA ASP A 63 -5.39 -12.59 3.65
C ASP A 63 -5.71 -11.09 3.54
N PHE A 64 -5.71 -10.53 2.33
CA PHE A 64 -6.03 -9.11 2.11
C PHE A 64 -7.52 -8.83 2.40
N LYS A 65 -8.44 -9.69 1.97
CA LYS A 65 -9.87 -9.58 2.32
C LYS A 65 -10.08 -9.56 3.83
N SER A 66 -9.41 -10.46 4.56
CA SER A 66 -9.51 -10.50 6.01
C SER A 66 -8.95 -9.22 6.66
N TYR A 67 -7.83 -8.70 6.16
CA TYR A 67 -7.27 -7.45 6.66
C TYR A 67 -8.21 -6.27 6.40
N ALA A 68 -8.73 -6.12 5.19
CA ALA A 68 -9.71 -5.09 4.81
C ALA A 68 -10.97 -5.14 5.70
N GLY A 69 -11.52 -6.34 5.93
CA GLY A 69 -12.67 -6.52 6.81
C GLY A 69 -12.40 -6.05 8.24
N LYS A 70 -11.27 -6.47 8.83
CA LYS A 70 -10.87 -6.03 10.18
C LYS A 70 -10.70 -4.51 10.27
N ARG A 71 -10.17 -3.86 9.23
CA ARG A 71 -10.05 -2.40 9.19
C ARG A 71 -11.40 -1.72 9.16
N ALA A 72 -12.33 -2.22 8.33
CA ALA A 72 -13.69 -1.69 8.28
C ALA A 72 -14.35 -1.77 9.67
N ASP A 73 -14.27 -2.92 10.34
CA ASP A 73 -14.81 -3.13 11.69
C ASP A 73 -14.21 -2.16 12.73
N LEU A 74 -12.92 -1.85 12.61
CA LEU A 74 -12.19 -0.97 13.53
C LEU A 74 -12.28 0.52 13.17
N SER A 75 -12.96 0.90 12.08
CA SER A 75 -12.90 2.27 11.53
C SER A 75 -14.07 3.18 11.89
N HIS A 76 -15.23 2.66 12.30
CA HIS A 76 -16.52 3.39 12.34
C HIS A 76 -16.48 4.83 12.90
N ARG A 77 -15.76 5.10 14.00
CA ARG A 77 -15.58 6.47 14.57
C ARG A 77 -14.11 6.83 14.83
N CYS A 78 -13.19 6.02 14.31
CA CYS A 78 -11.76 6.15 14.55
C CYS A 78 -10.99 5.94 13.25
N SER A 79 -11.55 6.45 12.15
CA SER A 79 -11.06 6.24 10.81
C SER A 79 -9.86 7.12 10.48
N SER A 80 -9.75 8.32 11.07
CA SER A 80 -8.61 9.24 10.88
C SER A 80 -7.25 8.58 11.17
N ASN A 81 -7.20 7.67 12.14
CA ASN A 81 -6.01 6.86 12.44
C ASN A 81 -5.52 6.03 11.25
N TYR A 82 -6.39 5.68 10.31
CA TYR A 82 -5.98 5.02 9.06
C TYR A 82 -5.54 6.00 7.98
N TYR A 83 -5.95 7.27 8.02
CA TYR A 83 -5.52 8.30 7.07
C TYR A 83 -4.17 8.92 7.45
N ALA A 84 -3.84 8.96 8.74
CA ALA A 84 -2.55 9.40 9.25
C ALA A 84 -2.03 8.47 10.38
N PRO A 85 -1.75 7.18 10.07
CA PRO A 85 -1.37 6.22 11.08
C PRO A 85 -0.04 6.55 11.77
N SER A 86 -0.03 6.39 13.09
CA SER A 86 1.15 6.57 13.93
C SER A 86 2.20 5.47 13.75
N TRP A 87 1.79 4.30 13.26
CA TRP A 87 2.65 3.15 12.98
C TRP A 87 3.37 3.21 11.63
N ASN A 88 3.10 4.24 10.83
CA ASN A 88 3.77 4.51 9.57
C ASN A 88 4.78 5.65 9.71
N THR A 89 5.76 5.67 8.82
CA THR A 89 6.69 6.79 8.69
C THR A 89 6.00 7.99 8.04
N PRO A 90 6.47 9.24 8.24
CA PRO A 90 5.92 10.41 7.57
C PRO A 90 5.95 10.28 6.03
N LEU A 91 6.96 9.58 5.48
CA LEU A 91 7.03 9.28 4.05
C LEU A 91 5.89 8.37 3.61
N GLU A 92 5.61 7.31 4.36
CA GLU A 92 4.48 6.41 4.06
C GLU A 92 3.16 7.17 4.16
N ASN A 93 2.96 7.97 5.21
CA ASN A 93 1.74 8.77 5.38
C ASN A 93 1.52 9.76 4.23
N ALA A 94 2.59 10.40 3.73
CA ALA A 94 2.50 11.29 2.57
C ALA A 94 2.14 10.58 1.26
N LEU A 95 2.26 9.26 1.18
CA LEU A 95 1.96 8.45 0.00
C LEU A 95 0.64 7.66 0.13
N LEU A 96 -0.06 7.76 1.26
CA LEU A 96 -1.36 7.12 1.45
C LEU A 96 -2.44 7.79 0.60
N TRP A 97 -3.37 6.97 0.14
CA TRP A 97 -4.60 7.37 -0.52
C TRP A 97 -5.74 6.64 0.19
N MET A 98 -6.62 7.33 0.93
CA MET A 98 -7.67 6.68 1.74
C MET A 98 -7.16 5.46 2.52
N GLY A 99 -6.18 5.72 3.38
CA GLY A 99 -5.56 4.75 4.29
C GLY A 99 -4.81 3.57 3.68
N GLY A 100 -4.47 3.59 2.39
CA GLY A 100 -3.62 2.57 1.79
C GLY A 100 -2.97 3.02 0.50
N CYS A 101 -2.42 2.09 -0.28
CA CYS A 101 -1.90 2.42 -1.61
C CYS A 101 -3.04 2.76 -2.58
N ARG A 102 -2.76 3.57 -3.59
CA ARG A 102 -3.71 3.83 -4.68
C ARG A 102 -3.71 2.63 -5.65
N PRO A 103 -4.85 2.01 -6.00
CA PRO A 103 -4.89 0.81 -6.86
C PRO A 103 -4.11 0.90 -8.20
N SER A 104 -4.03 2.08 -8.81
CA SER A 104 -3.25 2.38 -10.02
C SER A 104 -1.75 2.08 -9.85
N SER A 105 -1.24 2.08 -8.61
CA SER A 105 0.12 1.65 -8.30
C SER A 105 0.38 0.17 -8.63
N PHE A 106 -0.64 -0.70 -8.57
CA PHE A 106 -0.50 -2.10 -8.96
C PHE A 106 -0.15 -2.24 -10.44
N PHE A 107 -0.77 -1.43 -11.30
CA PHE A 107 -0.48 -1.40 -12.74
C PHE A 107 0.90 -0.82 -13.02
N ARG A 108 1.29 0.25 -12.31
CA ARG A 108 2.66 0.79 -12.40
C ARG A 108 3.70 -0.27 -12.05
N LEU A 109 3.44 -1.09 -11.04
CA LEU A 109 4.31 -2.21 -10.69
C LEU A 109 4.39 -3.24 -11.83
N VAL A 110 3.27 -3.64 -12.42
CA VAL A 110 3.25 -4.54 -13.59
C VAL A 110 4.11 -3.96 -14.73
N TYR A 111 3.89 -2.71 -15.11
CA TYR A 111 4.62 -2.08 -16.22
C TYR A 111 6.11 -1.90 -15.92
N ALA A 112 6.47 -1.53 -14.69
CA ALA A 112 7.87 -1.39 -14.29
C ALA A 112 8.60 -2.74 -14.34
N LEU A 113 7.97 -3.81 -13.84
CA LEU A 113 8.56 -5.16 -13.86
C LEU A 113 8.65 -5.71 -15.28
N CYS A 114 7.60 -5.56 -16.08
CA CYS A 114 7.60 -5.95 -17.50
C CYS A 114 8.68 -5.20 -18.28
N GLY A 115 8.75 -3.87 -18.16
CA GLY A 115 9.67 -3.03 -18.90
C GLY A 115 11.14 -3.29 -18.54
N SER A 116 11.47 -3.29 -17.25
CA SER A 116 12.84 -3.54 -16.78
C SER A 116 13.36 -4.92 -17.18
N GLN A 117 12.53 -5.97 -17.06
CA GLN A 117 12.94 -7.32 -17.46
C GLN A 117 13.10 -7.44 -18.98
N THR A 118 12.25 -6.77 -19.76
CA THR A 118 12.37 -6.73 -21.23
C THR A 118 13.65 -6.02 -21.66
N GLU A 119 13.98 -4.89 -21.05
CA GLU A 119 15.20 -4.12 -21.34
C GLU A 119 16.46 -4.95 -21.06
N ILE A 120 16.48 -5.71 -19.95
CA ILE A 120 17.56 -6.63 -19.61
C ILE A 120 17.73 -7.69 -20.70
N ARG A 121 16.65 -8.35 -21.13
CA ARG A 121 16.68 -9.38 -22.19
C ARG A 121 17.19 -8.82 -23.52
N VAL A 122 16.69 -7.66 -23.93
CA VAL A 122 17.13 -6.99 -25.16
C VAL A 122 18.62 -6.62 -25.08
N THR A 123 19.07 -6.10 -23.95
CA THR A 123 20.48 -5.73 -23.75
C THR A 123 21.40 -6.96 -23.80
N GLN A 124 20.98 -8.08 -23.21
CA GLN A 124 21.71 -9.36 -23.26
C GLN A 124 21.82 -9.89 -24.70
N PHE A 125 20.70 -9.91 -25.41
CA PHE A 125 20.63 -10.30 -26.82
C PHE A 125 21.57 -9.45 -27.70
N LEU A 126 21.53 -8.12 -27.54
CA LEU A 126 22.37 -7.21 -28.32
C LEU A 126 23.87 -7.33 -28.00
N ARG A 127 24.24 -7.77 -26.79
CA ARG A 127 25.64 -7.93 -26.37
C ARG A 127 26.23 -9.30 -26.68
N ASN A 128 25.48 -10.22 -27.31
CA ASN A 128 25.87 -11.63 -27.50
C ASN A 128 26.41 -12.27 -26.21
N ILE A 129 25.85 -11.90 -25.06
CA ILE A 129 26.18 -12.54 -23.79
C ILE A 129 25.34 -13.82 -23.71
N ASP A 130 25.68 -14.78 -24.57
CA ASP A 130 25.15 -16.14 -24.48
C ASP A 130 25.76 -16.80 -23.24
N GLY A 131 25.02 -16.83 -22.13
CA GLY A 131 25.36 -17.67 -20.98
C GLY A 131 25.82 -16.99 -19.69
N TYR A 132 25.68 -15.67 -19.51
CA TYR A 132 25.79 -15.09 -18.16
C TYR A 132 24.45 -15.15 -17.44
N ASP A 133 24.22 -16.33 -16.89
CA ASP A 133 22.99 -16.71 -16.26
C ASP A 133 22.78 -15.95 -14.94
N TYR A 134 21.94 -14.92 -14.96
CA TYR A 134 21.44 -14.27 -13.74
C TYR A 134 20.30 -15.08 -13.10
N LEU A 135 20.29 -16.42 -13.25
CA LEU A 135 19.37 -17.36 -12.60
C LEU A 135 19.31 -17.22 -11.06
N GLY A 136 20.20 -16.44 -10.44
CA GLY A 136 20.17 -16.10 -9.01
C GLY A 136 19.10 -15.08 -8.60
N SER A 137 18.55 -14.29 -9.52
CA SER A 137 17.51 -13.29 -9.21
C SER A 137 16.23 -13.61 -10.00
N GLY A 138 15.35 -14.40 -9.38
CA GLY A 138 14.13 -14.89 -10.00
C GLY A 138 13.21 -13.80 -10.54
N GLY A 139 13.30 -13.52 -11.83
CA GLY A 139 12.53 -12.47 -12.50
C GLY A 139 12.57 -12.64 -14.02
N ALA A 140 12.01 -13.75 -14.51
CA ALA A 140 11.72 -13.92 -15.93
C ALA A 140 10.21 -13.84 -16.22
N SER A 141 9.31 -14.05 -15.25
CA SER A 141 7.92 -14.33 -15.60
C SER A 141 7.12 -13.12 -16.11
N LEU A 142 7.43 -11.89 -15.67
CA LEU A 142 6.68 -10.70 -16.07
C LEU A 142 7.16 -10.06 -17.38
N SER A 143 8.33 -10.44 -17.89
CA SER A 143 8.74 -10.11 -19.26
C SER A 143 8.03 -10.96 -20.31
N ASP A 144 7.38 -12.05 -19.89
CA ASP A 144 6.60 -12.94 -20.76
C ASP A 144 5.11 -12.59 -20.82
N LEU A 145 4.72 -11.38 -20.40
CA LEU A 145 3.34 -10.91 -20.57
C LEU A 145 2.97 -10.85 -22.04
N THR A 146 1.90 -11.52 -22.42
CA THR A 146 1.43 -11.50 -23.81
C THR A 146 0.81 -10.16 -24.16
N ALA A 147 0.76 -9.83 -25.45
CA ALA A 147 0.08 -8.62 -25.93
C ALA A 147 -1.40 -8.59 -25.51
N GLU A 148 -2.06 -9.76 -25.48
CA GLU A 148 -3.44 -9.89 -25.00
C GLU A 148 -3.56 -9.59 -23.50
N GLN A 149 -2.64 -10.10 -22.68
CA GLN A 149 -2.60 -9.81 -21.24
C GLN A 149 -2.38 -8.32 -20.99
N LEU A 150 -1.42 -7.70 -21.67
CA LEU A 150 -1.17 -6.25 -21.56
C LEU A 150 -2.38 -5.42 -22.00
N ALA A 151 -3.07 -5.81 -23.07
CA ALA A 151 -4.30 -5.14 -23.50
C ALA A 151 -5.40 -5.23 -22.43
N LYS A 152 -5.63 -6.42 -21.85
CA LYS A 152 -6.59 -6.62 -20.75
C LYS A 152 -6.23 -5.79 -19.51
N ILE A 153 -4.94 -5.77 -19.15
CA ILE A 153 -4.43 -4.98 -18.02
C ILE A 153 -4.63 -3.48 -18.28
N ASN A 154 -4.39 -2.99 -19.49
CA ASN A 154 -4.60 -1.58 -19.82
C ASN A 154 -6.08 -1.19 -19.78
N VAL A 155 -6.99 -2.02 -20.32
CA VAL A 155 -8.43 -1.78 -20.22
C VAL A 155 -8.87 -1.74 -18.75
N LEU A 156 -8.38 -2.66 -17.93
CA LEU A 156 -8.64 -2.65 -16.49
C LEU A 156 -8.07 -1.40 -15.81
N HIS A 157 -6.86 -0.98 -16.17
CA HIS A 157 -6.20 0.20 -15.59
C HIS A 157 -7.03 1.47 -15.81
N VAL A 158 -7.50 1.72 -17.03
CA VAL A 158 -8.35 2.88 -17.35
C VAL A 158 -9.62 2.87 -16.50
N LYS A 159 -10.29 1.71 -16.39
CA LYS A 159 -11.49 1.58 -15.55
C LYS A 159 -11.21 1.90 -14.09
N ILE A 160 -10.07 1.43 -13.55
CA ILE A 160 -9.70 1.68 -12.16
C ILE A 160 -9.37 3.16 -11.93
N ILE A 161 -8.75 3.85 -12.89
CA ILE A 161 -8.52 5.30 -12.80
C ILE A 161 -9.84 6.06 -12.66
N ASP A 162 -10.87 5.70 -13.44
CA ASP A 162 -12.18 6.35 -13.35
C ASP A 162 -12.83 6.17 -11.96
N GLU A 163 -12.76 4.95 -11.39
CA GLU A 163 -13.25 4.69 -10.03
C GLU A 163 -12.44 5.44 -8.97
N GLU A 164 -11.11 5.49 -9.10
CA GLU A 164 -10.25 6.27 -8.21
C GLU A 164 -10.58 7.77 -8.26
N GLU A 165 -10.89 8.32 -9.44
CA GLU A 165 -11.26 9.73 -9.58
C GLU A 165 -12.58 10.03 -8.89
N LYS A 166 -13.60 9.16 -9.04
CA LYS A 166 -14.87 9.30 -8.33
C LYS A 166 -14.67 9.33 -6.82
N MET A 167 -13.86 8.41 -6.28
CA MET A 167 -13.58 8.39 -4.84
C MET A 167 -12.75 9.58 -4.38
N THR A 168 -11.76 10.01 -5.18
CA THR A 168 -10.95 11.20 -4.86
C THR A 168 -11.82 12.44 -4.75
N LYS A 169 -12.82 12.61 -5.62
CA LYS A 169 -13.80 13.70 -5.51
C LYS A 169 -14.59 13.66 -4.19
N LYS A 170 -15.03 12.46 -3.76
CA LYS A 170 -15.73 12.30 -2.47
C LYS A 170 -14.84 12.72 -1.28
N VAL A 171 -13.56 12.32 -1.29
CA VAL A 171 -12.60 12.72 -0.25
C VAL A 171 -12.38 14.23 -0.25
N SER A 172 -12.26 14.86 -1.43
CA SER A 172 -12.10 16.30 -1.54
C SER A 172 -13.29 17.06 -0.93
N SER A 173 -14.53 16.65 -1.24
CA SER A 173 -15.71 17.25 -0.61
C SER A 173 -15.69 17.09 0.92
N LEU A 174 -15.33 15.90 1.42
CA LEU A 174 -15.24 15.66 2.85
C LEU A 174 -14.18 16.51 3.56
N GLN A 175 -13.10 16.87 2.85
CA GLN A 175 -12.08 17.78 3.36
C GLN A 175 -12.57 19.24 3.38
N GLU A 176 -13.38 19.64 2.41
CA GLU A 176 -14.00 20.97 2.35
C GLU A 176 -15.07 21.15 3.44
N ASP A 177 -15.86 20.11 3.72
CA ASP A 177 -16.90 20.09 4.76
C ASP A 177 -16.35 20.42 6.17
N ALA A 178 -15.06 20.17 6.43
CA ALA A 178 -14.41 20.53 7.69
C ALA A 178 -14.34 22.05 7.93
N ALA A 179 -14.50 22.86 6.88
CA ALA A 179 -14.56 24.32 6.94
C ALA A 179 -16.01 24.86 6.83
N ASP A 180 -17.02 23.98 6.86
CA ASP A 180 -18.43 24.36 6.74
C ASP A 180 -19.15 24.39 8.12
N ILE A 181 -20.46 24.66 8.10
CA ILE A 181 -21.33 24.66 9.26
C ILE A 181 -21.50 23.23 9.80
N PRO A 182 -21.44 23.01 11.13
CA PRO A 182 -21.35 24.04 12.18
C PRO A 182 -19.91 24.43 12.56
N ILE A 183 -18.89 23.72 12.08
CA ILE A 183 -17.50 23.81 12.55
C ILE A 183 -16.97 25.25 12.46
N SER A 184 -17.04 25.87 11.28
CA SER A 184 -16.51 27.22 11.07
C SER A 184 -17.29 28.30 11.82
N THR A 185 -18.62 28.18 11.88
CA THR A 185 -19.47 29.14 12.59
C THR A 185 -19.28 29.10 14.10
N VAL A 186 -19.15 27.90 14.67
CA VAL A 186 -18.89 27.73 16.10
C VAL A 186 -17.50 28.26 16.43
N ALA A 187 -16.48 27.90 15.65
CA ALA A 187 -15.11 28.39 15.85
C ALA A 187 -15.00 29.92 15.82
N TYR A 188 -15.86 30.60 15.05
CA TYR A 188 -15.93 32.07 15.02
C TYR A 188 -16.67 32.67 16.22
N SER A 189 -17.73 32.01 16.70
CA SER A 189 -18.60 32.56 17.75
C SER A 189 -18.12 32.31 19.18
N GLU A 190 -17.32 31.27 19.40
CA GLU A 190 -16.81 30.91 20.73
C GLU A 190 -15.77 31.93 21.22
N GLU A 191 -15.82 32.29 22.50
CA GLU A 191 -14.90 33.25 23.10
C GLU A 191 -13.47 32.67 23.23
N HIS A 192 -13.35 31.37 23.45
CA HIS A 192 -12.09 30.65 23.61
C HIS A 192 -11.94 29.55 22.57
N VAL A 193 -10.71 29.34 22.10
CA VAL A 193 -10.40 28.35 21.06
C VAL A 193 -10.47 26.93 21.65
N GLY A 194 -11.25 26.06 21.00
CA GLY A 194 -11.31 24.63 21.34
C GLY A 194 -12.25 24.29 22.50
N GLU A 195 -13.19 25.17 22.83
CA GLU A 195 -14.25 24.87 23.80
C GLU A 195 -15.09 23.66 23.34
N PRO A 196 -15.42 22.72 24.24
CA PRO A 196 -16.24 21.56 23.91
C PRO A 196 -17.61 21.98 23.36
N ASN A 197 -17.97 21.51 22.17
CA ASN A 197 -19.23 21.87 21.54
C ASN A 197 -19.89 20.65 20.88
N ALA A 198 -21.07 20.28 21.38
CA ALA A 198 -21.76 19.07 20.95
C ALA A 198 -22.16 19.07 19.46
N MET A 199 -22.40 20.24 18.85
CA MET A 199 -22.70 20.33 17.41
C MET A 199 -21.45 20.07 16.57
N VAL A 200 -20.29 20.58 17.01
CA VAL A 200 -19.00 20.32 16.37
C VAL A 200 -18.62 18.86 16.50
N ASP A 201 -18.74 18.29 17.71
CA ASP A 201 -18.46 16.86 17.95
C ASP A 201 -19.31 15.97 17.04
N GLN A 202 -20.62 16.25 16.92
CA GLN A 202 -21.50 15.50 16.04
C GLN A 202 -21.12 15.64 14.56
N ALA A 203 -20.67 16.82 14.13
CA ALA A 203 -20.22 17.05 12.76
C ALA A 203 -18.93 16.27 12.45
N LEU A 204 -17.96 16.30 13.36
CA LEU A 204 -16.71 15.53 13.25
C LEU A 204 -16.94 14.02 13.31
N ASP A 205 -17.88 13.55 14.15
CA ASP A 205 -18.29 12.14 14.17
C ASP A 205 -18.85 11.68 12.82
N LYS A 206 -19.71 12.49 12.18
CA LYS A 206 -20.22 12.20 10.83
C LYS A 206 -19.11 12.19 9.79
N GLN A 207 -18.13 13.08 9.94
CA GLN A 207 -16.95 13.12 9.06
C GLN A 207 -16.11 11.84 9.21
N GLU A 208 -15.90 11.35 10.44
CA GLU A 208 -15.26 10.07 10.73
C GLU A 208 -16.03 8.88 10.14
N GLU A 209 -17.36 8.85 10.24
CA GLU A 209 -18.20 7.81 9.64
C GLU A 209 -18.10 7.80 8.10
N ALA A 210 -18.06 8.97 7.47
CA ALA A 210 -17.86 9.11 6.04
C ALA A 210 -16.46 8.67 5.61
N MET A 211 -15.42 9.04 6.37
CA MET A 211 -14.05 8.59 6.15
C MET A 211 -13.91 7.07 6.30
N ALA A 212 -14.60 6.46 7.26
CA ALA A 212 -14.67 5.00 7.44
C ALA A 212 -15.31 4.30 6.23
N THR A 213 -16.41 4.87 5.71
CA THR A 213 -17.09 4.36 4.51
C THR A 213 -16.16 4.42 3.29
N LEU A 214 -15.49 5.56 3.07
CA LEU A 214 -14.52 5.72 1.97
C LEU A 214 -13.32 4.78 2.10
N LEU A 215 -12.86 4.55 3.33
CA LEU A 215 -11.79 3.59 3.60
C LEU A 215 -12.20 2.17 3.16
N ALA A 216 -13.41 1.73 3.55
CA ALA A 216 -13.93 0.42 3.19
C ALA A 216 -14.16 0.29 1.67
N GLU A 217 -14.72 1.31 1.02
CA GLU A 217 -14.84 1.38 -0.44
C GLU A 217 -13.46 1.25 -1.11
N ALA A 218 -12.43 1.91 -0.58
CA ALA A 218 -11.09 1.95 -1.18
C ALA A 218 -10.39 0.59 -1.01
N ASP A 219 -10.55 -0.05 0.15
CA ASP A 219 -10.04 -1.40 0.39
C ASP A 219 -10.72 -2.44 -0.51
N ASN A 220 -12.04 -2.32 -0.71
CA ASN A 220 -12.75 -3.17 -1.67
C ASN A 220 -12.21 -2.98 -3.09
N LEU A 221 -11.96 -1.73 -3.53
CA LEU A 221 -11.38 -1.44 -4.84
C LEU A 221 -9.96 -2.03 -4.96
N ARG A 222 -9.13 -1.96 -3.92
CA ARG A 222 -7.78 -2.57 -3.91
C ARG A 222 -7.85 -4.08 -4.08
N VAL A 223 -8.68 -4.75 -3.29
CA VAL A 223 -8.82 -6.21 -3.32
C VAL A 223 -9.37 -6.67 -4.67
N ASP A 224 -10.41 -6.00 -5.19
CA ASP A 224 -11.01 -6.31 -6.48
C ASP A 224 -10.01 -6.09 -7.63
N THR A 225 -9.27 -4.98 -7.62
CA THR A 225 -8.22 -4.70 -8.61
C THR A 225 -7.15 -5.78 -8.59
N LEU A 226 -6.65 -6.13 -7.41
CA LEU A 226 -5.62 -7.16 -7.25
C LEU A 226 -6.11 -8.52 -7.77
N THR A 227 -7.35 -8.89 -7.43
CA THR A 227 -7.99 -10.13 -7.89
C THR A 227 -8.08 -10.17 -9.41
N LYS A 228 -8.55 -9.09 -10.05
CA LYS A 228 -8.68 -9.02 -11.51
C LYS A 228 -7.35 -9.03 -12.24
N ILE A 229 -6.30 -8.42 -11.68
CA ILE A 229 -4.95 -8.53 -12.24
C ILE A 229 -4.50 -10.00 -12.24
N ILE A 230 -4.65 -10.69 -11.10
CA ILE A 230 -4.27 -12.10 -10.97
C ILE A 230 -5.02 -13.00 -11.95
N GLU A 231 -6.31 -12.74 -12.19
CA GLU A 231 -7.13 -13.50 -13.15
C GLU A 231 -6.63 -13.36 -14.60
N ILE A 232 -5.95 -12.27 -14.95
CA ILE A 232 -5.35 -12.06 -16.28
C ILE A 232 -4.00 -12.78 -16.40
N LEU A 233 -3.28 -12.93 -15.29
CA LEU A 233 -1.92 -13.47 -15.25
C LEU A 233 -1.90 -15.00 -15.22
N THR A 234 -0.80 -15.59 -15.71
CA THR A 234 -0.50 -17.01 -15.44
C THR A 234 -0.11 -17.20 -13.97
N PRO A 235 -0.13 -18.44 -13.42
CA PRO A 235 0.24 -18.68 -12.03
C PRO A 235 1.63 -18.16 -11.66
N VAL A 236 2.62 -18.35 -12.55
CA VAL A 236 3.99 -17.89 -12.33
C VAL A 236 4.05 -16.36 -12.36
N GLN A 237 3.37 -15.72 -13.31
CA GLN A 237 3.31 -14.26 -13.41
C GLN A 237 2.64 -13.64 -12.18
N ALA A 238 1.53 -14.22 -11.73
CA ALA A 238 0.81 -13.78 -10.53
C ALA A 238 1.69 -13.93 -9.28
N GLY A 239 2.41 -15.05 -9.14
CA GLY A 239 3.34 -15.28 -8.04
C GLY A 239 4.47 -14.26 -8.02
N ASP A 240 5.12 -14.00 -9.16
CA ASP A 240 6.19 -12.99 -9.29
C ASP A 240 5.67 -11.58 -8.98
N PHE A 241 4.50 -11.21 -9.52
CA PHE A 241 3.84 -9.93 -9.27
C PHE A 241 3.53 -9.72 -7.78
N LEU A 242 2.92 -10.72 -7.12
CA LEU A 242 2.61 -10.66 -5.69
C LEU A 242 3.87 -10.62 -4.83
N MET A 243 4.90 -11.39 -5.18
CA MET A 243 6.17 -11.36 -4.46
C MET A 243 6.81 -9.97 -4.56
N ALA A 244 6.83 -9.38 -5.76
CA ALA A 244 7.37 -8.05 -6.00
C ALA A 244 6.58 -6.97 -5.24
N GLY A 245 5.24 -7.04 -5.25
CA GLY A 245 4.38 -6.10 -4.53
C GLY A 245 4.59 -6.16 -3.01
N LYS A 246 4.67 -7.37 -2.44
CA LYS A 246 4.97 -7.57 -1.01
C LYS A 246 6.34 -7.04 -0.63
N LYS A 247 7.37 -7.37 -1.41
CA LYS A 247 8.73 -6.84 -1.20
C LYS A 247 8.74 -5.33 -1.28
N HIS A 248 8.08 -4.75 -2.28
CA HIS A 248 7.98 -3.31 -2.44
C HIS A 248 7.37 -2.63 -1.21
N HIS A 249 6.22 -3.12 -0.72
CA HIS A 249 5.57 -2.58 0.47
C HIS A 249 6.46 -2.69 1.73
N LEU A 250 7.03 -3.87 1.98
CA LEU A 250 7.93 -4.09 3.12
C LEU A 250 9.20 -3.21 3.04
N SER A 251 9.77 -3.06 1.84
CA SER A 251 10.94 -2.22 1.61
C SER A 251 10.63 -0.74 1.81
N MET A 252 9.47 -0.25 1.36
CA MET A 252 9.06 1.14 1.59
C MET A 252 9.02 1.48 3.09
N HIS A 253 8.48 0.58 3.92
CA HIS A 253 8.48 0.75 5.37
C HIS A 253 9.90 0.83 5.95
N GLN A 254 10.77 -0.12 5.57
CA GLN A 254 12.17 -0.14 6.05
C GLN A 254 12.96 1.09 5.59
N TRP A 255 12.81 1.50 4.33
CA TRP A 255 13.47 2.67 3.77
C TRP A 255 12.98 3.96 4.43
N GLY A 256 11.68 4.09 4.70
CA GLY A 256 11.11 5.20 5.46
C GLY A 256 11.75 5.30 6.84
N ALA A 257 11.75 4.20 7.61
CA ALA A 257 12.28 4.18 8.97
C ALA A 257 13.78 4.53 9.01
N LEU A 258 14.56 4.03 8.03
CA LEU A 258 15.98 4.36 7.90
C LEU A 258 16.20 5.84 7.56
N ARG A 259 15.35 6.42 6.70
CA ARG A 259 15.43 7.86 6.37
C ARG A 259 15.11 8.73 7.57
N ASP A 260 14.10 8.37 8.36
CA ASP A 260 13.72 9.13 9.54
C ASP A 260 14.81 9.07 10.62
N ARG A 261 15.44 7.90 10.81
CA ARG A 261 16.61 7.78 11.69
C ARG A 261 17.73 8.72 11.25
N ARG A 262 18.12 8.70 9.98
CA ARG A 262 19.16 9.59 9.44
C ARG A 262 18.82 11.07 9.57
N ARG A 263 17.56 11.46 9.36
CA ARG A 263 17.11 12.85 9.51
C ARG A 263 17.19 13.35 10.95
N ARG A 264 16.90 12.51 11.93
CA ARG A 264 17.06 12.86 13.35
C ARG A 264 18.52 13.04 13.77
N GLU A 265 19.43 12.37 13.07
CA GLU A 265 20.88 12.49 13.28
C GLU A 265 21.48 13.73 12.59
N CYS A 266 20.76 14.37 11.65
CA CYS A 266 21.15 15.66 11.09
C CYS A 266 20.88 16.77 12.11
N ILE A 267 21.92 17.13 12.88
CA ILE A 267 21.95 18.33 13.70
C ILE A 267 21.90 19.54 12.76
N ILE A 268 20.96 20.46 12.98
CA ILE A 268 21.07 21.81 12.43
C ILE A 268 22.13 22.49 13.30
N ASP A 269 23.33 22.72 12.76
CA ASP A 269 24.29 23.61 13.40
C ASP A 269 23.58 24.95 13.59
N ALA A 270 23.28 25.30 14.83
CA ALA A 270 22.84 26.64 15.19
C ALA A 270 24.02 27.57 14.87
N GLY A 271 23.97 28.19 13.69
CA GLY A 271 24.94 29.19 13.29
C GLY A 271 24.93 30.34 14.29
N ASN A 272 26.08 30.57 14.91
CA ASN A 272 26.57 31.83 15.46
C ASN A 272 25.58 33.00 15.56
N ASP A 273 25.04 33.24 16.75
CA ASP A 273 24.80 34.60 17.25
C ASP A 273 25.87 34.90 18.31
N ALA A 274 27.07 35.15 17.81
CA ALA A 274 28.16 35.75 18.57
C ALA A 274 28.73 36.87 17.69
N GLY A 275 28.39 38.12 18.02
CA GLY A 275 28.92 39.28 17.28
C GLY A 275 28.11 40.55 17.46
N GLY A 276 28.09 41.07 18.67
CA GLY A 276 27.54 42.40 18.98
C GLY A 276 28.13 42.93 20.28
N GLU A 277 29.44 43.13 20.30
CA GLU A 277 30.10 43.94 21.34
C GLU A 277 29.52 45.35 21.27
N GLU A 278 28.77 45.76 22.29
CA GLU A 278 28.48 47.16 22.56
C GLU A 278 29.75 47.83 23.11
N GLU A 279 30.52 48.46 22.24
CA GLU A 279 31.39 49.58 22.61
C GLU A 279 30.53 50.86 22.61
N LYS A 280 30.15 51.34 23.80
CA LYS A 280 30.20 52.76 24.19
C LYS A 280 29.90 53.00 25.66
#